data_AF-A0A1B9J2Y5-F1
#
_entry.id   AF-A0A1B9J2Y5-F1
#
_cell.length_a   1.000
_cell.length_b   1.000
_cell.length_c   1.000
_cell.angle_alpha   90.00
_cell.angle_beta   90.00
_cell.angle_gamma   90.00
#
_symmetry.space_group_name_H-M   'P 1'
#
loop_
_entity.id
_entity.type
_entity.pdbx_description
1 polymer ?
#
loop_
_entity_poly.entity_id
_entity_poly.type
_entity_poly.pdbx_seq_one_letter_code
_entity_poly.pdbx_strand_id
1 'polypeptide(L)'
;MTLASVAFKTEFAVDMTCQNCVNAVQGSLRDIPGIERYDIDLEKKRVTIIGKTPPSLLLSALKSTNRQVIVRGSSPSNSSIPQTAAVSILESPLPIPTNIASTSNPILATSPSSSPIDLPGMNESEFSQKVFGIARFVQIDPKTILMDLTVRLPPPANIGLGVASGGWNVYISETGNIVNPPITTGKRFLDLGKIVPDKDGYADLFKEVDGELWNWIGRGCIVQSDSSEPSISTPQGESQSTLGKIFAGVVARSAGAWSNEKTVCACSGRTMWEEGRDMEKKTKL
;
A
#
# COMPACT_ATOMS: atom_id res chain seq x y z
N MET A 1 9.18 12.33 12.55
CA MET A 1 9.30 10.86 12.44
C MET A 1 8.46 10.27 13.54
N THR A 2 7.44 9.49 13.21
CA THR A 2 6.48 8.98 14.20
C THR A 2 6.79 7.50 14.44
N LEU A 3 7.31 7.19 15.62
CA LEU A 3 7.41 5.81 16.10
C LEU A 3 6.04 5.35 16.58
N ALA A 4 5.80 4.04 16.50
CA ALA A 4 4.65 3.40 17.12
C ALA A 4 4.66 3.59 18.65
N SER A 5 3.49 3.56 19.27
CA SER A 5 3.34 3.58 20.72
C SER A 5 3.78 2.24 21.34
N VAL A 6 3.48 1.13 20.66
CA VAL A 6 3.76 -0.25 21.08
C VAL A 6 4.74 -0.93 20.12
N ALA A 7 5.61 -1.78 20.65
CA ALA A 7 6.52 -2.57 19.82
C ALA A 7 5.78 -3.66 19.05
N PHE A 8 6.13 -3.83 17.78
CA PHE A 8 5.62 -4.89 16.92
C PHE A 8 6.76 -5.57 16.20
N LYS A 9 6.49 -6.79 15.72
CA LYS A 9 7.44 -7.60 14.96
C LYS A 9 7.23 -7.33 13.47
N THR A 10 8.31 -7.06 12.75
CA THR A 10 8.34 -6.98 11.28
C THR A 10 9.36 -7.95 10.74
N GLU A 11 8.99 -8.71 9.72
CA GLU A 11 9.84 -9.73 9.12
C GLU A 11 10.13 -9.41 7.65
N PHE A 12 11.40 -9.61 7.27
CA PHE A 12 11.91 -9.39 5.93
C PHE A 12 12.60 -10.66 5.42
N ALA A 13 12.42 -10.95 4.14
CA ALA A 13 13.34 -11.82 3.41
C ALA A 13 14.41 -10.94 2.77
N VAL A 14 15.68 -11.23 3.06
CA VAL A 14 16.83 -10.48 2.58
C VAL A 14 17.79 -11.44 1.90
N ASP A 15 18.14 -11.16 0.65
CA ASP A 15 19.08 -12.02 -0.08
C ASP A 15 20.50 -11.89 0.51
N MET A 16 20.87 -12.88 1.33
CA MET A 16 22.17 -12.97 2.00
C MET A 16 22.83 -14.30 1.63
N THR A 17 24.09 -14.26 1.21
CA THR A 17 24.83 -15.43 0.74
C THR A 17 26.07 -15.75 1.59
N CYS A 18 26.47 -14.86 2.50
CA CYS A 18 27.67 -15.03 3.32
C CYS A 18 27.62 -14.20 4.61
N GLN A 19 28.57 -14.43 5.51
CA GLN A 19 28.66 -13.70 6.78
C GLN A 19 28.90 -12.19 6.61
N ASN A 20 29.62 -11.77 5.55
CA ASN A 20 29.76 -10.35 5.25
C ASN A 20 28.41 -9.69 4.92
N CYS A 21 27.45 -10.45 4.37
CA CYS A 21 26.10 -9.94 4.17
C CYS A 21 25.39 -9.68 5.49
N VAL A 22 25.50 -10.61 6.42
CA VAL A 22 24.94 -10.48 7.78
C VAL A 22 25.52 -9.25 8.47
N ASN A 23 26.83 -9.07 8.41
CA ASN A 23 27.51 -7.93 9.05
C ASN A 23 27.05 -6.58 8.47
N ALA A 24 26.88 -6.50 7.14
CA ALA A 24 26.39 -5.29 6.48
C ALA A 24 24.92 -4.98 6.83
N VAL A 25 24.05 -6.01 6.87
CA VAL A 25 22.66 -5.87 7.32
C VAL A 25 22.61 -5.40 8.78
N GLN A 26 23.41 -6.03 9.65
CA GLN A 26 23.52 -5.62 11.05
C GLN A 26 23.96 -4.16 11.18
N GLY A 27 24.96 -3.73 10.41
CA GLY A 27 25.41 -2.35 10.38
C GLY A 27 24.30 -1.37 10.00
N SER A 28 23.47 -1.71 9.00
CA SER A 28 22.36 -0.85 8.55
C SER A 28 21.25 -0.65 9.59
N LEU A 29 21.11 -1.56 10.56
CA LEU A 29 20.05 -1.52 11.56
C LEU A 29 20.47 -0.86 12.89
N ARG A 30 21.77 -0.73 13.16
CA ARG A 30 22.28 -0.28 14.47
C ARG A 30 21.80 1.11 14.88
N ASP A 31 21.77 2.05 13.94
CA ASP A 31 21.50 3.46 14.21
C ASP A 31 20.04 3.84 13.96
N ILE A 32 19.14 2.86 13.77
CA ILE A 32 17.74 3.13 13.50
C ILE A 32 16.99 3.31 14.83
N PRO A 33 16.36 4.48 15.06
CA PRO A 33 15.62 4.73 16.28
C PRO A 33 14.38 3.84 16.37
N GLY A 34 14.09 3.37 17.58
CA GLY A 34 12.90 2.58 17.88
C GLY A 34 13.06 1.07 17.68
N ILE A 35 14.21 0.59 17.20
CA ILE A 35 14.50 -0.86 17.21
C ILE A 35 14.88 -1.30 18.62
N GLU A 36 14.19 -2.32 19.13
CA GLU A 36 14.48 -2.92 20.44
C GLU A 36 15.37 -4.14 20.31
N ARG A 37 15.09 -4.99 19.31
CA ARG A 37 15.90 -6.17 18.99
C ARG A 37 15.75 -6.55 17.52
N TYR A 38 16.77 -7.18 16.98
CA TYR A 38 16.71 -7.81 15.67
C TYR A 38 17.41 -9.17 15.69
N ASP A 39 16.95 -10.06 14.82
CA ASP A 39 17.49 -11.40 14.61
C ASP A 39 17.74 -11.59 13.11
N ILE A 40 18.93 -12.05 12.75
CA ILE A 40 19.36 -12.22 11.36
C ILE A 40 19.72 -13.69 11.16
N ASP A 41 18.91 -14.38 10.37
CA ASP A 41 19.03 -15.79 10.06
C ASP A 41 19.54 -15.93 8.61
N LEU A 42 20.82 -16.28 8.48
CA LEU A 42 21.50 -16.42 7.18
C LEU A 42 20.96 -17.62 6.40
N GLU A 43 20.71 -18.74 7.08
CA GLU A 43 20.24 -19.98 6.47
C GLU A 43 18.86 -19.80 5.85
N LYS A 44 17.95 -19.11 6.56
CA LYS A 44 16.60 -18.83 6.09
C LYS A 44 16.49 -17.52 5.30
N LYS A 45 17.60 -16.81 5.09
CA LYS A 45 17.65 -15.49 4.42
C LYS A 45 16.61 -14.52 5.01
N ARG A 46 16.51 -14.48 6.35
CA ARG A 46 15.44 -13.81 7.08
C ARG A 46 15.99 -12.81 8.08
N VAL A 47 15.34 -11.65 8.16
CA VAL A 47 15.61 -10.63 9.17
C VAL A 47 14.33 -10.35 9.92
N THR A 48 14.34 -10.55 11.23
CA THR A 48 13.23 -10.25 12.13
C THR A 48 13.60 -9.03 12.96
N ILE A 49 12.73 -8.03 13.00
CA ILE A 49 12.96 -6.79 13.73
C ILE A 49 11.78 -6.59 14.67
N ILE A 50 12.05 -6.30 15.94
CA ILE A 50 11.05 -5.91 16.93
C ILE A 50 11.38 -4.53 17.42
N GLY A 51 10.37 -3.67 17.39
CA GLY A 51 10.49 -2.30 17.82
C GLY A 51 9.28 -1.48 17.38
N LYS A 52 9.44 -0.17 17.45
CA LYS A 52 8.41 0.82 17.17
C LYS A 52 8.60 1.49 15.81
N THR A 53 9.56 1.01 15.04
CA THR A 53 9.97 1.63 13.78
C THR A 53 9.06 1.22 12.62
N PRO A 54 8.59 2.18 11.78
CA PRO A 54 7.82 1.86 10.59
C PRO A 54 8.53 0.87 9.62
N PRO A 55 7.83 -0.11 9.03
CA PRO A 55 8.42 -1.04 8.05
C PRO A 55 9.07 -0.36 6.85
N SER A 56 8.56 0.80 6.41
CA SER A 56 9.12 1.57 5.29
C SER A 56 10.54 2.08 5.56
N LEU A 57 10.83 2.51 6.80
CA LEU A 57 12.16 2.95 7.22
C LEU A 57 13.12 1.76 7.31
N LEU A 58 12.66 0.66 7.93
CA LEU A 58 13.41 -0.58 8.03
C LEU A 58 13.75 -1.14 6.63
N LEU A 59 12.77 -1.14 5.71
CA LEU A 59 12.96 -1.54 4.32
C LEU A 59 14.02 -0.70 3.63
N SER A 60 13.96 0.62 3.81
CA SER A 60 14.92 1.56 3.20
C SER A 60 16.34 1.34 3.71
N ALA A 61 16.49 1.13 5.02
CA ALA A 61 17.79 0.82 5.62
C ALA A 61 18.36 -0.52 5.13
N LEU A 62 17.54 -1.57 5.08
CA LEU A 62 17.97 -2.87 4.56
C LEU A 62 18.34 -2.78 3.06
N LYS A 63 17.57 -2.03 2.26
CA LYS A 63 17.86 -1.80 0.83
C LYS A 63 19.13 -0.98 0.60
N SER A 64 19.52 -0.09 1.52
CA SER A 64 20.78 0.66 1.43
C SER A 64 22.02 -0.24 1.34
N THR A 65 21.86 -1.50 1.73
CA THR A 65 22.91 -2.51 1.65
C THR A 65 23.03 -3.16 0.26
N ASN A 66 22.32 -2.65 -0.75
CA ASN A 66 22.27 -3.13 -2.14
C ASN A 66 21.82 -4.60 -2.27
N ARG A 67 20.87 -5.01 -1.44
CA ARG A 67 20.29 -6.36 -1.42
C ARG A 67 18.83 -6.35 -1.83
N GLN A 68 18.37 -7.47 -2.36
CA GLN A 68 16.93 -7.69 -2.52
C GLN A 68 16.31 -7.89 -1.14
N VAL A 69 15.35 -7.04 -0.80
CA VAL A 69 14.63 -7.06 0.47
C VAL A 69 13.13 -7.09 0.17
N ILE A 70 12.43 -8.04 0.78
CA ILE A 70 10.98 -8.22 0.65
C ILE A 70 10.37 -8.22 2.05
N VAL A 71 9.36 -7.38 2.28
CA VAL A 71 8.58 -7.40 3.51
C VAL A 71 7.70 -8.65 3.52
N ARG A 72 7.87 -9.53 4.50
CA ARG A 72 7.08 -10.76 4.67
C ARG A 72 5.84 -10.56 5.54
N GLY A 73 5.85 -9.53 6.38
CA GLY A 73 4.68 -9.10 7.14
C GLY A 73 5.05 -8.48 8.48
N SER A 74 4.03 -7.97 9.17
CA SER A 74 4.13 -7.50 10.54
C SER A 74 3.16 -8.26 11.44
N SER A 75 3.46 -8.35 12.73
CA SER A 75 2.65 -9.03 13.74
C SER A 75 2.87 -8.39 15.11
N PRO A 76 1.96 -8.61 16.08
CA PRO A 76 2.21 -8.25 17.47
C PRO A 76 3.56 -8.80 17.97
N SER A 77 4.24 -8.04 18.82
CA SER A 77 5.44 -8.53 19.52
C SER A 77 5.10 -9.50 20.65
N ASN A 78 3.90 -9.39 21.23
CA ASN A 78 3.39 -10.23 22.29
C ASN A 78 2.60 -11.42 21.71
N SER A 79 3.02 -12.64 22.03
CA SER A 79 2.38 -13.89 21.58
C SER A 79 0.98 -14.13 22.14
N SER A 80 0.57 -13.42 23.19
CA SER A 80 -0.79 -13.48 23.71
C SER A 80 -1.82 -12.79 22.82
N ILE A 81 -1.38 -11.92 21.90
CA ILE A 81 -2.26 -11.21 20.99
C ILE A 81 -2.38 -12.05 19.70
N PRO A 82 -3.61 -12.42 19.27
CA PRO A 82 -3.78 -13.16 18.03
C PRO A 82 -3.27 -12.34 16.84
N GLN A 83 -2.53 -13.01 15.95
CA GLN A 83 -2.04 -12.37 14.72
C GLN A 83 -3.20 -12.12 13.76
N THR A 84 -3.80 -10.93 13.85
CA THR A 84 -4.82 -10.48 12.92
C THR A 84 -4.22 -9.45 11.96
N ALA A 85 -4.31 -9.75 10.67
CA ALA A 85 -3.87 -8.88 9.61
C ALA A 85 -4.95 -8.77 8.53
N ALA A 86 -4.96 -7.66 7.83
CA ALA A 86 -5.86 -7.40 6.72
C ALA A 86 -5.16 -6.61 5.62
N VAL A 87 -5.71 -6.69 4.41
CA VAL A 87 -5.23 -5.96 3.25
C VAL A 87 -6.43 -5.41 2.49
N SER A 88 -6.28 -4.23 1.90
CA SER A 88 -7.21 -3.71 0.90
C SER A 88 -6.41 -3.30 -0.33
N ILE A 89 -6.79 -3.87 -1.48
CA ILE A 89 -6.23 -3.53 -2.79
C ILE A 89 -7.15 -2.48 -3.39
N LEU A 90 -6.60 -1.29 -3.66
CA LEU A 90 -7.38 -0.14 -4.08
C LEU A 90 -7.42 -0.10 -5.60
N GLU A 91 -8.63 -0.15 -6.14
CA GLU A 91 -8.92 -0.09 -7.56
C GLU A 91 -9.86 1.08 -7.86
N SER A 92 -9.88 1.50 -9.13
CA SER A 92 -10.89 2.46 -9.56
C SER A 92 -12.23 1.75 -9.77
N PRO A 93 -13.35 2.25 -9.21
CA PRO A 93 -14.67 1.66 -9.43
C PRO A 93 -15.15 1.84 -10.88
N LEU A 94 -14.61 2.85 -11.57
CA LEU A 94 -14.88 3.13 -12.98
C LEU A 94 -13.60 2.92 -13.79
N PRO A 95 -13.68 2.38 -15.01
CA PRO A 95 -12.50 2.24 -15.84
C PRO A 95 -11.90 3.61 -16.17
N ILE A 96 -10.59 3.77 -15.94
CA ILE A 96 -9.89 5.05 -16.17
C ILE A 96 -9.15 4.97 -17.52
N PRO A 97 -9.39 5.91 -18.44
CA PRO A 97 -8.62 6.03 -19.68
C PRO A 97 -7.11 6.09 -19.46
N THR A 98 -6.34 5.41 -20.31
CA THR A 98 -4.89 5.25 -20.15
C THR A 98 -4.12 6.57 -20.07
N ASN A 99 -4.55 7.59 -20.81
CA ASN A 99 -3.99 8.95 -20.80
C ASN A 99 -4.17 9.67 -19.45
N ILE A 100 -5.22 9.35 -18.69
CA ILE A 100 -5.48 9.89 -17.36
C ILE A 100 -4.74 9.05 -16.32
N ALA A 101 -4.82 7.72 -16.46
CA ALA A 101 -4.17 6.76 -15.58
C ALA A 101 -2.65 6.68 -15.72
N SER A 102 -2.02 7.45 -16.63
CA SER A 102 -0.58 7.44 -16.91
C SER A 102 0.24 7.68 -15.64
N THR A 103 0.52 6.58 -14.96
CA THR A 103 1.68 6.37 -14.12
C THR A 103 2.85 6.20 -15.10
N SER A 104 3.98 6.86 -14.87
CA SER A 104 5.19 6.86 -15.71
C SER A 104 5.87 5.48 -15.87
N ASN A 105 5.15 4.37 -15.69
CA ASN A 105 5.66 3.00 -15.69
C ASN A 105 5.26 2.25 -16.98
N PRO A 106 6.15 2.17 -18.00
CA PRO A 106 5.86 1.48 -19.26
C PRO A 106 5.74 -0.05 -19.11
N ILE A 107 6.14 -0.64 -17.98
CA ILE A 107 6.01 -2.09 -17.75
C ILE A 107 4.54 -2.52 -17.51
N LEU A 108 3.68 -1.61 -17.02
CA LEU A 108 2.22 -1.84 -16.94
C LEU A 108 1.45 -1.38 -18.18
N ALA A 109 2.13 -0.73 -19.12
CA ALA A 109 1.55 -0.27 -20.38
C ALA A 109 2.31 -0.96 -21.51
N THR A 110 2.08 -2.27 -21.67
CA THR A 110 2.51 -3.08 -22.82
C THR A 110 4.00 -2.95 -23.19
N SER A 111 4.77 -4.01 -22.95
CA SER A 111 6.04 -4.23 -23.64
C SER A 111 5.87 -3.96 -25.15
N PRO A 112 6.62 -3.03 -25.77
CA PRO A 112 6.43 -2.69 -27.19
C PRO A 112 6.96 -3.75 -28.17
N SER A 113 7.20 -4.99 -27.72
CA SER A 113 7.87 -6.02 -28.53
C SER A 113 7.32 -7.44 -28.41
N SER A 114 6.11 -7.63 -27.88
CA SER A 114 5.42 -8.92 -27.99
C SER A 114 3.99 -8.68 -28.43
N SER A 115 3.64 -9.15 -29.63
CA SER A 115 2.26 -9.30 -30.07
C SER A 115 1.43 -9.93 -28.93
N PRO A 116 0.34 -9.28 -28.47
CA PRO A 116 -0.47 -9.82 -27.38
C PRO A 116 -1.06 -11.16 -27.80
N ILE A 117 -0.86 -12.19 -27.00
CA ILE A 117 -1.63 -13.43 -27.15
C ILE A 117 -2.92 -13.19 -26.37
N ASP A 118 -3.95 -12.72 -27.06
CA ASP A 118 -5.27 -12.54 -26.48
C ASP A 118 -5.81 -13.90 -26.03
N LEU A 119 -6.08 -14.05 -24.73
CA LEU A 119 -6.91 -15.14 -24.24
C LEU A 119 -8.32 -14.96 -24.83
N PRO A 120 -8.91 -15.97 -25.47
CA PRO A 120 -10.21 -15.83 -26.13
C PRO A 120 -11.27 -15.41 -25.11
N GLY A 121 -11.81 -14.20 -25.28
CA GLY A 121 -12.86 -13.61 -24.43
C GLY A 121 -12.41 -12.49 -23.48
N MET A 122 -11.12 -12.12 -23.44
CA MET A 122 -10.61 -11.01 -22.64
C MET A 122 -9.93 -9.96 -23.54
N ASN A 123 -10.65 -8.89 -23.87
CA ASN A 123 -10.07 -7.72 -24.55
C ASN A 123 -9.27 -6.90 -23.52
N GLU A 124 -8.04 -7.30 -23.20
CA GLU A 124 -7.15 -6.60 -22.24
C GLU A 124 -6.78 -5.17 -22.70
N SER A 125 -6.90 -4.88 -23.99
CA SER A 125 -6.49 -3.64 -24.64
C SER A 125 -7.34 -2.41 -24.28
N GLU A 126 -8.55 -2.59 -23.72
CA GLU A 126 -9.43 -1.46 -23.40
C GLU A 126 -9.46 -1.10 -21.91
N PHE A 127 -9.29 -2.07 -21.00
CA PHE A 127 -9.42 -1.83 -19.56
C PHE A 127 -8.50 -2.75 -18.74
N SER A 128 -7.23 -2.37 -18.61
CA SER A 128 -6.39 -2.94 -17.55
C SER A 128 -6.94 -2.44 -16.21
N GLN A 129 -7.50 -3.34 -15.41
CA GLN A 129 -7.87 -3.06 -14.01
C GLN A 129 -6.58 -2.71 -13.26
N LYS A 130 -6.21 -1.43 -13.31
CA LYS A 130 -5.01 -0.94 -12.67
C LYS A 130 -5.31 -0.87 -11.18
N VAL A 131 -4.58 -1.65 -10.39
CA VAL A 131 -4.45 -1.42 -8.96
C VAL A 131 -3.79 -0.04 -8.80
N PHE A 132 -4.35 0.83 -7.99
CA PHE A 132 -3.83 2.18 -7.71
C PHE A 132 -3.26 2.31 -6.30
N GLY A 133 -3.39 1.28 -5.46
CA GLY A 133 -2.79 1.29 -4.14
C GLY A 133 -3.01 0.02 -3.36
N ILE A 134 -2.36 -0.04 -2.20
CA ILE A 134 -2.48 -1.12 -1.24
C ILE A 134 -2.46 -0.54 0.17
N ALA A 135 -3.46 -0.92 0.97
CA ALA A 135 -3.51 -0.66 2.40
C ALA A 135 -3.28 -1.97 3.15
N ARG A 136 -2.37 -1.96 4.11
CA ARG A 136 -2.05 -3.10 4.99
C ARG A 136 -2.40 -2.70 6.42
N PHE A 137 -3.07 -3.61 7.13
CA PHE A 137 -3.50 -3.41 8.50
C PHE A 137 -3.00 -4.57 9.35
N VAL A 138 -2.40 -4.26 10.48
CA VAL A 138 -1.95 -5.27 11.46
C VAL A 138 -2.37 -4.82 12.83
N GLN A 139 -3.15 -5.62 13.53
CA GLN A 139 -3.46 -5.36 14.93
C GLN A 139 -2.20 -5.63 15.74
N ILE A 140 -1.67 -4.60 16.41
CA ILE A 140 -0.44 -4.69 17.20
C ILE A 140 -0.73 -4.70 18.71
N ASP A 141 -1.93 -4.26 19.09
CA ASP A 141 -2.49 -4.28 20.44
C ASP A 141 -4.02 -4.52 20.34
N PRO A 142 -4.75 -4.98 21.38
CA PRO A 142 -6.18 -5.25 21.29
C PRO A 142 -7.02 -4.10 20.75
N LYS A 143 -6.59 -2.84 20.96
CA LYS A 143 -7.27 -1.65 20.47
C LYS A 143 -6.45 -0.80 19.51
N THR A 144 -5.28 -1.27 19.07
CA THR A 144 -4.36 -0.47 18.24
C THR A 144 -3.98 -1.24 16.99
N ILE A 145 -4.24 -0.62 15.84
CA ILE A 145 -3.95 -1.17 14.52
C ILE A 145 -2.90 -0.29 13.87
N LEU A 146 -1.87 -0.95 13.35
CA LEU A 146 -0.88 -0.33 12.50
C LEU A 146 -1.38 -0.37 11.06
N MET A 147 -1.49 0.80 10.44
CA MET A 147 -1.86 0.95 9.04
C MET A 147 -0.66 1.42 8.21
N ASP A 148 -0.42 0.74 7.10
CA ASP A 148 0.52 1.12 6.05
C ASP A 148 -0.23 1.20 4.71
N LEU A 149 -0.44 2.42 4.22
CA LEU A 149 -1.05 2.69 2.93
C LEU A 149 0.02 3.21 1.97
N THR A 150 0.05 2.66 0.76
CA THR A 150 0.79 3.21 -0.37
C THR A 150 -0.12 3.29 -1.57
N VAL A 151 -0.20 4.47 -2.20
CA VAL A 151 -0.99 4.70 -3.40
C VAL A 151 -0.14 5.34 -4.49
N ARG A 152 -0.55 5.12 -5.73
CA ARG A 152 -0.11 5.85 -6.90
C ARG A 152 -1.34 6.21 -7.71
N LEU A 153 -1.88 7.37 -7.41
CA LEU A 153 -3.09 7.90 -8.02
C LEU A 153 -2.74 8.53 -9.38
N PRO A 154 -3.73 8.77 -10.26
CA PRO A 154 -3.54 9.62 -11.42
C PRO A 154 -2.92 10.96 -11.00
N PRO A 155 -1.95 11.50 -11.76
CA PRO A 155 -1.40 12.83 -11.48
C PRO A 155 -2.54 13.85 -11.34
N PRO A 156 -2.53 14.70 -10.31
CA PRO A 156 -3.62 15.67 -10.06
C PRO A 156 -3.99 16.50 -11.30
N ALA A 157 -2.98 16.93 -12.07
CA ALA A 157 -3.16 17.66 -13.32
C ALA A 157 -4.01 16.91 -14.37
N ASN A 158 -3.90 15.59 -14.44
CA ASN A 158 -4.59 14.76 -15.42
C ASN A 158 -6.10 14.58 -15.13
N ILE A 159 -6.50 14.82 -13.88
CA ILE A 159 -7.88 14.66 -13.41
C ILE A 159 -8.54 16.00 -13.05
N GLY A 160 -7.94 17.11 -13.50
CA GLY A 160 -8.44 18.45 -13.28
C GLY A 160 -8.35 18.92 -11.82
N LEU A 161 -7.46 18.33 -11.02
CA LEU A 161 -7.11 18.82 -9.69
C LEU A 161 -5.92 19.78 -9.81
N GLY A 162 -6.10 21.02 -9.37
CA GLY A 162 -5.04 22.04 -9.41
C GLY A 162 -3.87 21.72 -8.48
N VAL A 163 -2.70 22.30 -8.76
CA VAL A 163 -1.44 22.09 -8.00
C VAL A 163 -1.56 22.40 -6.50
N ALA A 164 -2.60 23.13 -6.08
CA ALA A 164 -2.83 23.57 -4.71
C ALA A 164 -4.05 22.95 -4.00
N SER A 165 -4.74 21.96 -4.58
CA SER A 165 -5.96 21.38 -3.98
C SER A 165 -6.22 19.97 -4.53
N GLY A 166 -6.48 18.92 -3.77
CA GLY A 166 -6.70 18.79 -2.33
C GLY A 166 -6.18 17.44 -1.89
N GLY A 167 -6.08 17.26 -0.58
CA GLY A 167 -5.70 15.96 -0.08
C GLY A 167 -6.80 14.94 -0.37
N TRP A 168 -6.45 13.69 -0.16
CA TRP A 168 -7.34 12.58 -0.36
C TRP A 168 -7.66 12.01 1.01
N ASN A 169 -8.94 11.96 1.32
CA ASN A 169 -9.43 11.36 2.54
C ASN A 169 -9.36 9.85 2.40
N VAL A 170 -8.84 9.21 3.44
CA VAL A 170 -8.73 7.76 3.55
C VAL A 170 -9.63 7.34 4.69
N TYR A 171 -10.60 6.46 4.43
CA TYR A 171 -11.55 6.04 5.45
C TYR A 171 -12.05 4.61 5.22
N ILE A 172 -12.54 4.00 6.28
CA ILE A 172 -13.32 2.76 6.21
C ILE A 172 -14.79 3.13 6.11
N SER A 173 -15.50 2.56 5.13
CA SER A 173 -16.93 2.78 4.92
C SER A 173 -17.79 1.81 5.75
N GLU A 174 -19.08 2.11 5.88
CA GLU A 174 -20.02 1.26 6.62
C GLU A 174 -20.20 -0.11 5.96
N THR A 175 -20.20 -0.21 4.63
CA THR A 175 -20.33 -1.48 3.91
C THR A 175 -19.15 -1.74 2.98
N GLY A 176 -19.02 -2.97 2.49
CA GLY A 176 -18.04 -3.36 1.46
C GLY A 176 -18.57 -3.33 0.03
N ASN A 177 -19.75 -2.75 -0.22
CA ASN A 177 -20.32 -2.69 -1.56
C ASN A 177 -19.64 -1.61 -2.40
N ILE A 178 -18.57 -1.98 -3.11
CA ILE A 178 -17.72 -1.07 -3.90
C ILE A 178 -18.20 -0.88 -5.35
N VAL A 179 -19.45 -1.23 -5.69
CA VAL A 179 -19.98 -1.08 -7.05
C VAL A 179 -20.07 0.40 -7.47
N ASN A 180 -20.48 1.30 -6.58
CA ASN A 180 -20.54 2.75 -6.85
C ASN A 180 -20.25 3.59 -5.59
N PRO A 181 -18.99 3.59 -5.10
CA PRO A 181 -18.59 4.37 -3.94
C PRO A 181 -18.61 5.89 -4.26
N PRO A 182 -18.98 6.76 -3.29
CA PRO A 182 -19.29 6.44 -1.89
C PRO A 182 -20.76 6.07 -1.65
N ILE A 183 -21.61 6.13 -2.68
CA ILE A 183 -23.07 6.00 -2.56
C ILE A 183 -23.45 4.60 -2.03
N THR A 184 -22.85 3.55 -2.61
CA THR A 184 -23.16 2.16 -2.22
C THR A 184 -22.42 1.70 -0.97
N THR A 185 -21.34 2.36 -0.60
CA THR A 185 -20.51 2.00 0.56
C THR A 185 -21.06 2.56 1.88
N GLY A 186 -22.01 3.49 1.82
CA GLY A 186 -22.65 4.08 2.99
C GLY A 186 -21.80 5.15 3.69
N LYS A 187 -22.12 5.46 4.94
CA LYS A 187 -21.42 6.51 5.69
C LYS A 187 -19.98 6.11 6.02
N ARG A 188 -19.16 7.09 6.39
CA ARG A 188 -17.82 6.82 6.95
C ARG A 188 -17.97 6.11 8.29
N PHE A 189 -17.44 4.90 8.38
CA PHE A 189 -17.37 4.15 9.63
C PHE A 189 -16.20 4.64 10.49
N LEU A 190 -15.03 4.87 9.87
CA LEU A 190 -13.83 5.33 10.55
C LEU A 190 -12.96 6.17 9.62
N ASP A 191 -12.53 7.33 10.08
CA ASP A 191 -11.58 8.17 9.36
C ASP A 191 -10.14 7.73 9.67
N LEU A 192 -9.37 7.39 8.63
CA LEU A 192 -8.00 6.92 8.75
C LEU A 192 -7.02 8.09 8.61
N GLY A 193 -7.40 9.16 7.92
CA GLY A 193 -6.62 10.37 7.75
C GLY A 193 -6.63 10.88 6.32
N LYS A 194 -5.62 11.68 5.99
CA LYS A 194 -5.51 12.38 4.72
C LYS A 194 -4.13 12.23 4.12
N ILE A 195 -4.07 12.05 2.81
CA ILE A 195 -2.83 11.95 2.04
C ILE A 195 -2.74 13.07 1.01
N VAL A 196 -1.53 13.52 0.71
CA VAL A 196 -1.28 14.51 -0.33
C VAL A 196 -0.30 13.88 -1.32
N PRO A 197 -0.79 13.43 -2.48
CA PRO A 197 0.08 12.89 -3.52
C PRO A 197 1.07 13.91 -4.04
N ASP A 198 2.26 13.43 -4.42
CA ASP A 198 3.23 14.22 -5.15
C ASP A 198 2.81 14.46 -6.61
N LYS A 199 3.68 15.14 -7.37
CA LYS A 199 3.47 15.44 -8.80
C LYS A 199 3.24 14.20 -9.67
N ASP A 200 3.78 13.04 -9.26
CA ASP A 200 3.72 11.78 -9.98
C ASP A 200 2.55 10.90 -9.46
N GLY A 201 1.74 11.45 -8.55
CA GLY A 201 0.56 10.83 -7.95
C GLY A 201 0.87 9.87 -6.80
N TYR A 202 2.12 9.80 -6.34
CA TYR A 202 2.52 8.92 -5.25
C TYR A 202 2.20 9.52 -3.88
N ALA A 203 1.64 8.70 -2.99
CA ALA A 203 1.49 9.06 -1.59
C ALA A 203 1.59 7.81 -0.70
N ASP A 204 2.05 8.02 0.53
CA ASP A 204 2.03 7.02 1.58
C ASP A 204 1.38 7.56 2.86
N LEU A 205 0.84 6.67 3.67
CA LEU A 205 0.31 6.98 4.99
C LEU A 205 0.59 5.83 5.94
N PHE A 206 1.47 6.10 6.90
CA PHE A 206 1.80 5.18 7.97
C PHE A 206 1.31 5.73 9.30
N LYS A 207 0.37 5.04 9.94
CA LYS A 207 -0.32 5.58 11.12
C LYS A 207 -0.86 4.48 12.04
N GLU A 208 -0.84 4.75 13.35
CA GLU A 208 -1.60 3.98 14.33
C GLU A 208 -3.04 4.47 14.38
N VAL A 209 -3.97 3.52 14.38
CA VAL A 209 -5.39 3.77 14.39
C VAL A 209 -6.02 2.95 15.50
N ASP A 210 -6.81 3.62 16.33
CA ASP A 210 -7.55 2.97 17.39
C ASP A 210 -8.70 2.14 16.80
N GLY A 211 -8.83 0.90 17.24
CA GLY A 211 -9.91 0.02 16.84
C GLY A 211 -9.57 -1.47 16.93
N GLU A 212 -10.54 -2.28 16.54
CA GLU A 212 -10.43 -3.73 16.46
C GLU A 212 -10.57 -4.17 15.01
N LEU A 213 -9.55 -4.87 14.49
CA LEU A 213 -9.43 -5.10 13.06
C LEU A 213 -10.57 -5.96 12.50
N TRP A 214 -11.12 -6.86 13.33
CA TRP A 214 -12.29 -7.66 12.99
C TRP A 214 -13.47 -6.81 12.51
N ASN A 215 -13.67 -5.63 13.12
CA ASN A 215 -14.77 -4.74 12.77
C ASN A 215 -14.60 -4.10 11.39
N TRP A 216 -13.42 -4.18 10.78
CA TRP A 216 -13.14 -3.59 9.46
C TRP A 216 -13.23 -4.62 8.35
N ILE A 217 -13.06 -5.90 8.66
CA ILE A 217 -13.11 -7.00 7.67
C ILE A 217 -14.45 -6.97 6.92
N GLY A 218 -14.38 -7.01 5.59
CA GLY A 218 -15.55 -6.99 4.71
C GLY A 218 -16.13 -5.59 4.45
N ARG A 219 -15.55 -4.53 5.02
CA ARG A 219 -15.91 -3.13 4.69
C ARG A 219 -15.03 -2.58 3.57
N GLY A 220 -15.43 -1.46 2.98
CA GLY A 220 -14.63 -0.76 1.98
C GLY A 220 -13.57 0.13 2.64
N CYS A 221 -12.33 0.05 2.16
CA CYS A 221 -11.32 1.09 2.35
C CYS A 221 -11.39 2.02 1.14
N ILE A 222 -11.61 3.30 1.38
CA ILE A 222 -11.85 4.29 0.32
C ILE A 222 -10.80 5.38 0.39
N VAL A 223 -10.28 5.76 -0.78
CA VAL A 223 -9.40 6.91 -0.99
C VAL A 223 -10.12 7.87 -1.94
N GLN A 224 -10.52 9.03 -1.43
CA GLN A 224 -11.39 9.98 -2.13
C GLN A 224 -10.79 11.39 -2.11
N SER A 225 -10.75 12.05 -3.27
CA SER A 225 -10.32 13.44 -3.36
C SER A 225 -11.26 14.36 -2.59
N ASP A 226 -10.74 15.38 -1.90
CA ASP A 226 -11.55 16.44 -1.27
C ASP A 226 -12.56 17.07 -2.26
N SER A 227 -12.20 17.15 -3.54
CA SER A 227 -13.05 17.75 -4.58
C SER A 227 -14.29 16.93 -4.94
N SER A 228 -14.34 15.65 -4.55
CA SER A 228 -15.48 14.75 -4.81
C SER A 228 -16.31 14.49 -3.55
N GLU A 229 -16.04 15.19 -2.45
CA GLU A 229 -16.91 15.21 -1.27
C GLU A 229 -18.21 15.94 -1.59
N PRO A 230 -19.38 15.41 -1.18
CA PRO A 230 -20.64 16.12 -1.34
C PRO A 230 -20.63 17.38 -0.46
N SER A 231 -20.53 18.56 -1.07
CA SER A 231 -20.70 19.83 -0.37
C SER A 231 -22.20 20.07 -0.09
N ILE A 232 -22.53 20.51 1.13
CA ILE A 232 -23.90 20.79 1.61
C ILE A 232 -24.60 21.92 0.79
N SER A 233 -23.89 22.62 -0.10
CA SER A 233 -24.34 23.86 -0.73
C SER A 233 -24.35 23.85 -2.27
N THR A 234 -24.36 22.70 -2.94
CA THR A 234 -24.42 22.65 -4.42
C THR A 234 -25.82 22.27 -4.91
N PRO A 235 -26.49 23.11 -5.73
CA PRO A 235 -27.74 22.74 -6.37
C PRO A 235 -27.55 21.52 -7.28
N GLN A 236 -28.56 20.66 -7.33
CA GLN A 236 -28.67 19.56 -8.29
C GLN A 236 -28.53 20.11 -9.73
N GLY A 237 -27.39 19.87 -10.39
CA GLY A 237 -27.23 20.35 -11.77
C GLY A 237 -25.89 20.10 -12.46
N GLU A 238 -24.78 20.00 -11.74
CA GLU A 238 -23.47 19.68 -12.37
C GLU A 238 -22.98 18.32 -11.91
N SER A 239 -23.03 17.33 -12.81
CA SER A 239 -22.41 16.01 -12.62
C SER A 239 -20.90 16.18 -12.51
N GLN A 240 -20.39 16.45 -11.30
CA GLN A 240 -18.95 16.41 -11.04
C GLN A 240 -18.47 14.98 -11.33
N SER A 241 -17.67 14.84 -12.39
CA SER A 241 -17.06 13.56 -12.73
C SER A 241 -16.23 13.06 -11.55
N THR A 242 -16.59 11.88 -11.04
CA THR A 242 -15.86 11.12 -10.02
C THR A 242 -14.72 10.29 -10.63
N LEU A 243 -14.57 10.32 -11.96
CA LEU A 243 -13.56 9.59 -12.70
C LEU A 243 -12.16 9.95 -12.19
N GLY A 244 -11.42 8.94 -11.76
CA GLY A 244 -10.07 9.11 -11.23
C GLY A 244 -9.98 9.91 -9.93
N LYS A 245 -11.10 10.13 -9.21
CA LYS A 245 -11.15 10.86 -7.93
C LYS A 245 -11.57 9.98 -6.74
N ILE A 246 -11.85 8.70 -6.98
CA ILE A 246 -12.25 7.72 -5.97
C ILE A 246 -11.58 6.39 -6.28
N PHE A 247 -10.99 5.78 -5.27
CA PHE A 247 -10.42 4.44 -5.31
C PHE A 247 -10.92 3.66 -4.11
N ALA A 248 -11.25 2.39 -4.32
CA ALA A 248 -11.89 1.56 -3.31
C ALA A 248 -11.36 0.14 -3.34
N GLY A 249 -11.37 -0.51 -2.19
CA GLY A 249 -11.05 -1.92 -2.06
C GLY A 249 -11.67 -2.52 -0.81
N VAL A 250 -12.14 -3.76 -0.87
CA VAL A 250 -12.64 -4.45 0.32
C VAL A 250 -11.47 -4.79 1.24
N VAL A 251 -11.64 -4.52 2.55
CA VAL A 251 -10.70 -4.96 3.57
C VAL A 251 -10.85 -6.48 3.74
N ALA A 252 -9.94 -7.22 3.14
CA ALA A 252 -9.87 -8.66 3.18
C ALA A 252 -8.93 -9.14 4.28
N ARG A 253 -9.18 -10.34 4.82
CA ARG A 253 -8.23 -10.98 5.75
C ARG A 253 -6.90 -11.23 5.05
N SER A 254 -5.82 -10.99 5.76
CA SER A 254 -4.47 -11.33 5.32
C SER A 254 -3.85 -12.31 6.29
N ALA A 255 -2.92 -13.13 5.79
CA ALA A 255 -2.06 -13.91 6.64
C ALA A 255 -1.19 -12.96 7.49
N GLY A 256 -1.01 -13.29 8.77
CA GLY A 256 0.03 -12.67 9.59
C GLY A 256 1.43 -12.97 9.02
N ALA A 257 2.44 -12.29 9.54
CA ALA A 257 3.82 -12.56 9.15
C ALA A 257 4.12 -14.07 9.28
N TRP A 258 4.51 -14.70 8.17
CA TRP A 258 4.79 -16.15 8.05
C TRP A 258 3.63 -17.11 8.34
N SER A 259 2.38 -16.65 8.46
CA SER A 259 1.23 -17.59 8.47
C SER A 259 0.94 -18.16 7.07
N ASN A 260 1.69 -17.77 6.04
CA ASN A 260 1.56 -18.24 4.67
C ASN A 260 2.95 -18.45 4.03
N GLU A 261 3.33 -19.71 3.86
CA GLU A 261 4.62 -20.12 3.28
C GLU A 261 4.54 -20.27 1.75
N LYS A 262 3.83 -19.35 1.07
CA LYS A 262 3.88 -19.29 -0.40
C LYS A 262 5.31 -18.91 -0.82
N THR A 263 6.02 -19.89 -1.35
CA THR A 263 7.42 -19.80 -1.82
C THR A 263 7.52 -19.16 -3.20
N VAL A 264 6.47 -19.25 -4.00
CA VAL A 264 6.39 -18.71 -5.37
C VAL A 264 5.31 -17.64 -5.43
N CYS A 265 5.71 -16.39 -5.65
CA CYS A 265 4.83 -15.38 -6.24
C CYS A 265 5.11 -15.32 -7.74
N ALA A 266 4.09 -15.18 -8.57
CA ALA A 266 4.27 -14.82 -9.99
C ALA A 266 4.86 -13.40 -10.16
N CYS A 267 4.96 -12.65 -9.07
CA CYS A 267 5.54 -11.34 -8.95
C CYS A 267 6.98 -11.42 -8.38
N SER A 268 7.82 -10.43 -8.68
CA SER A 268 9.20 -10.29 -8.15
C SER A 268 9.31 -10.17 -6.62
N GLY A 269 8.19 -10.21 -5.90
CA GLY A 269 8.09 -9.97 -4.46
C GLY A 269 8.30 -8.50 -4.05
N ARG A 270 8.60 -7.62 -5.02
CA ARG A 270 8.56 -6.18 -4.84
C ARG A 270 7.12 -5.72 -5.08
N THR A 271 6.70 -4.65 -4.40
CA THR A 271 5.48 -3.97 -4.85
C THR A 271 5.75 -3.40 -6.26
N MET A 272 4.80 -3.51 -7.21
CA MET A 272 4.96 -2.93 -8.56
C MET A 272 5.40 -1.45 -8.52
N TRP A 273 5.03 -0.76 -7.43
CA TRP A 273 5.37 0.62 -7.12
C TRP A 273 6.84 0.84 -6.75
N GLU A 274 7.43 -0.08 -5.98
CA GLU A 274 8.87 -0.06 -5.71
C GLU A 274 9.68 -0.30 -6.98
N GLU A 275 9.22 -1.22 -7.84
CA GLU A 275 9.86 -1.46 -9.13
C GLU A 275 9.77 -0.25 -10.05
N GLY A 276 8.62 0.42 -10.07
CA GLY A 276 8.45 1.68 -10.81
C GLY A 276 9.46 2.75 -10.40
N ARG A 277 9.66 2.95 -9.08
CA ARG A 277 10.64 3.93 -8.57
C ARG A 277 12.08 3.59 -8.94
N ASP A 278 12.45 2.31 -8.86
CA ASP A 278 13.81 1.87 -9.20
C ASP A 278 14.09 1.98 -10.71
N MET A 279 13.08 1.72 -11.56
CA MET A 279 13.17 1.93 -13.00
C MET A 279 13.30 3.42 -13.35
N GLU A 280 12.49 4.30 -12.75
CA GLU A 280 12.55 5.74 -12.98
C GLU A 280 13.88 6.36 -12.53
N LYS A 281 14.49 5.86 -11.45
CA LYS A 281 15.84 6.27 -11.02
C LYS A 281 16.92 5.84 -12.02
N LYS A 282 16.81 4.65 -12.61
CA LYS A 282 17.76 4.15 -13.61
C LYS A 282 17.68 4.87 -14.94
N THR A 283 16.50 5.36 -15.34
CA THR A 283 16.31 6.09 -16.60
C THR A 283 16.80 7.54 -16.55
N LYS A 284 17.08 8.08 -15.35
CA LYS A 284 17.59 9.45 -15.15
C LYS A 284 19.12 9.55 -15.02
N LEU A 285 19.84 8.44 -15.22
CA LEU A 285 21.30 8.33 -15.32
C LEU A 285 21.69 8.00 -16.76
#